data_AF-A0A4R6N971-F1
#
_entry.id   AF-A0A4R6N971-F1
#
_cell.length_a   1.000
_cell.length_b   1.000
_cell.length_c   1.000
_cell.angle_alpha   90.00
_cell.angle_beta   90.00
_cell.angle_gamma   90.00
#
_symmetry.space_group_name_H-M   'P 1'
#
loop_
_entity.id
_entity.type
_entity.pdbx_description
1 polymer ?
#
loop_
_entity_poly.entity_id
_entity_poly.type
_entity_poly.pdbx_seq_one_letter_code
_entity_poly.pdbx_strand_id
1 'polypeptide(L)' 'MLDLHPALQGDKLVDIRLEGELKPQREATLVVTRADGSRFERALILRIDTPIEVEYYRHGGILPFVLRQLLAA' A
#
# COMPACT_ATOMS: atom_id res chain seq x y z
N MET A 1 11.37 13.64 11.18
CA MET A 1 12.59 13.10 10.55
C MET A 1 12.48 11.59 10.67
N LEU A 2 11.99 10.89 9.63
CA LEU A 2 11.90 9.42 9.68
C LEU A 2 13.33 8.90 9.64
N ASP A 3 13.79 8.31 10.74
CA ASP A 3 15.02 7.53 10.73
C ASP A 3 14.81 6.34 9.79
N LEU A 4 15.31 6.46 8.57
CA LEU A 4 15.38 5.34 7.64
C LEU A 4 16.29 4.29 8.28
N HIS A 5 15.67 3.28 8.88
CA HIS A 5 16.34 2.13 9.47
C HIS A 5 17.41 1.63 8.48
N PRO A 6 18.60 1.17 8.92
CA PRO A 6 19.67 0.66 8.04
C PRO A 6 19.23 -0.49 7.10
N ALA A 7 18.00 -0.96 7.24
CA ALA A 7 17.35 -1.92 6.36
C ALA A 7 16.74 -1.31 5.07
N LEU A 8 16.61 0.01 4.93
CA LEU A 8 16.01 0.70 3.78
C LEU A 8 17.06 1.53 3.02
N GLN A 9 18.10 0.88 2.51
CA GLN A 9 19.07 1.48 1.58
C GLN A 9 18.63 1.19 0.14
N GLY A 10 18.98 2.07 -0.81
CA GLY A 10 18.42 2.09 -2.17
C GLY A 10 18.79 0.90 -3.08
N ASP A 11 19.61 -0.03 -2.60
CA ASP A 11 20.05 -1.24 -3.30
C ASP A 11 19.18 -2.48 -3.00
N LYS A 12 17.99 -2.27 -2.41
CA LYS A 12 17.11 -3.32 -1.90
C LYS A 12 15.78 -3.30 -2.63
N LEU A 13 15.24 -4.49 -2.94
CA LEU A 13 13.88 -4.62 -3.46
C LEU A 13 12.90 -4.58 -2.29
N VAL A 14 11.83 -3.82 -2.45
CA VAL A 14 10.79 -3.63 -1.45
C VAL A 14 9.44 -4.04 -2.05
N ASP A 15 8.86 -5.11 -1.53
CA ASP A 15 7.53 -5.58 -1.90
C ASP A 15 6.53 -5.26 -0.78
N ILE A 16 5.33 -4.84 -1.16
CA ILE A 16 4.18 -4.72 -0.26
C ILE A 16 3.16 -5.77 -0.68
N ARG A 17 3.04 -6.83 0.10
CA ARG A 17 2.11 -7.93 -0.18
C ARG A 17 0.78 -7.65 0.49
N LEU A 18 -0.28 -7.75 -0.31
CA LEU A 18 -1.67 -7.58 0.09
C LEU A 18 -2.38 -8.93 -0.09
N GLU A 19 -2.84 -9.52 1.01
CA GLU A 19 -3.62 -10.76 0.96
C GLU A 19 -5.09 -10.47 1.24
N GLY A 20 -5.98 -11.10 0.48
CA GLY A 20 -7.42 -11.01 0.65
C GLY A 20 -8.03 -9.68 0.22
N GLU A 21 -9.21 -9.38 0.76
CA GLU A 21 -9.97 -8.18 0.40
C GLU A 21 -9.39 -6.92 1.06
N LEU A 22 -9.26 -5.84 0.29
CA LEU A 22 -8.88 -4.52 0.79
C LEU A 22 -9.97 -3.95 1.71
N LYS A 23 -9.58 -3.58 2.93
CA LYS A 23 -10.43 -2.96 3.96
C LYS A 23 -9.68 -1.81 4.62
N PRO A 24 -10.39 -0.88 5.29
CA PRO A 24 -9.73 0.21 5.99
C PRO A 24 -8.73 -0.30 7.04
N GLN A 25 -7.57 0.36 7.14
CA GLN A 25 -6.48 0.06 8.08
C GLN A 25 -6.02 -1.41 8.08
N ARG A 26 -6.24 -2.14 6.98
CA ARG A 26 -5.82 -3.55 6.88
C ARG A 26 -4.30 -3.68 6.97
N GLU A 27 -3.86 -4.78 7.58
CA GLU A 27 -2.47 -5.18 7.56
C GLU A 27 -2.00 -5.58 6.15
N ALA A 28 -0.77 -5.20 5.84
CA ALA A 28 -0.01 -5.64 4.68
C ALA A 28 1.36 -6.16 5.14
N THR A 29 2.00 -7.00 4.33
CA THR A 29 3.34 -7.50 4.64
C THR A 29 4.38 -6.77 3.81
N LEU A 30 5.26 -6.02 4.48
CA LEU A 30 6.51 -5.53 3.91
C LEU A 30 7.48 -6.68 3.78
N VAL A 31 8.00 -6.90 2.58
CA VAL A 31 9.11 -7.82 2.32
C VAL A 31 10.25 -7.03 1.72
N VAL A 32 11.40 -7.05 2.39
CA VAL A 32 12.60 -6.39 1.89
C VAL A 32 13.62 -7.45 1.54
N THR A 33 14.06 -7.46 0.29
CA THR A 33 15.16 -8.30 -0.20
C THR A 33 16.39 -7.43 -0.38
N ARG A 34 17.47 -7.75 0.35
CA ARG A 34 18.75 -7.05 0.25
C ARG A 34 19.56 -7.53 -0.96
N ALA A 35 20.57 -6.76 -1.34
CA ALA A 35 21.48 -7.10 -2.42
C ALA A 35 22.22 -8.44 -2.20
N ASP A 36 22.47 -8.81 -0.93
CA ASP A 36 23.05 -10.11 -0.54
C ASP A 36 22.06 -11.29 -0.62
N GLY A 37 20.82 -11.05 -1.02
CA GLY A 37 19.75 -12.03 -1.11
C GLY A 37 19.02 -12.29 0.22
N SER A 38 19.49 -11.76 1.35
CA SER A 38 18.80 -11.90 2.62
C SER A 38 17.46 -11.18 2.61
N ARG A 39 16.47 -11.77 3.28
CA ARG A 39 15.10 -11.26 3.34
C ARG A 39 14.63 -11.06 4.77
N PHE A 40 13.81 -10.05 4.98
CA PHE A 40 13.03 -9.93 6.21
C PHE A 40 11.63 -9.42 5.90
N GLU A 41 10.70 -9.78 6.78
CA GLU A 41 9.29 -9.42 6.67
C GLU A 41 8.84 -8.62 7.89
N ARG A 42 7.91 -7.68 7.68
CA ARG A 42 7.28 -6.87 8.75
C ARG A 42 5.82 -6.58 8.39
N ALA A 43 4.95 -6.58 9.39
CA ALA A 43 3.58 -6.09 9.22
C ALA A 43 3.57 -4.56 9.10
N LEU A 44 2.71 -4.05 8.22
CA LEU A 44 2.41 -2.64 8.00
C LEU A 44 0.91 -2.42 8.11
N ILE A 45 0.50 -1.21 8.47
CA ILE A 45 -0.90 -0.77 8.39
C ILE A 45 -1.09 0.08 7.14
N LEU A 46 -2.03 -0.29 6.28
CA LEU A 46 -2.42 0.51 5.13
C LEU A 46 -3.14 1.78 5.59
N ARG A 47 -2.74 2.94 5.04
CA ARG A 47 -3.36 4.24 5.32
C ARG A 47 -4.54 4.54 4.40
N ILE A 48 -5.39 3.54 4.23
CA ILE A 48 -6.74 3.69 3.71
C ILE A 48 -7.62 3.69 4.95
N ASP A 49 -7.95 4.88 5.42
CA ASP A 49 -8.50 5.10 6.76
C ASP A 49 -10.04 4.99 6.77
N THR A 50 -10.68 5.11 5.60
CA THR A 50 -12.15 5.09 5.48
C THR A 50 -12.66 4.13 4.39
N PRO A 51 -13.92 3.65 4.48
CA PRO A 51 -14.51 2.80 3.43
C PRO A 51 -14.55 3.48 2.05
N ILE A 52 -14.77 4.80 2.00
CA ILE A 52 -14.82 5.51 0.72
C ILE A 52 -13.44 5.59 0.03
N GLU A 53 -12.35 5.62 0.80
CA GLU A 53 -11.00 5.56 0.24
C GLU A 53 -10.67 4.19 -0.38
N VAL A 54 -11.27 3.10 0.12
CA VAL A 54 -11.18 1.77 -0.53
C VAL A 54 -11.79 1.84 -1.93
N GLU A 55 -12.95 2.49 -2.06
CA GLU A 55 -13.61 2.68 -3.35
C GLU A 55 -12.77 3.57 -4.26
N TYR A 56 -12.27 4.70 -3.77
CA TYR A 56 -11.35 5.54 -4.54
C TYR A 56 -10.14 4.74 -5.05
N TYR A 57 -9.51 3.93 -4.20
CA TYR A 57 -8.38 3.09 -4.59
C TYR A 57 -8.76 2.09 -5.71
N ARG A 58 -9.85 1.33 -5.52
CA ARG A 58 -10.37 0.36 -6.52
C ARG A 58 -10.67 1.02 -7.86
N HIS A 59 -11.05 2.29 -7.82
CA HIS A 59 -11.41 3.08 -8.98
C HIS A 59 -10.25 3.85 -9.62
N GLY A 60 -9.02 3.67 -9.15
CA GLY A 60 -7.84 4.35 -9.70
C GLY A 60 -7.68 5.79 -9.24
N GLY A 61 -8.36 6.17 -8.16
CA GLY A 61 -8.31 7.49 -7.53
C GLY A 61 -9.69 8.14 -7.37
N ILE A 62 -9.72 9.22 -6.58
CA ILE A 62 -10.94 10.00 -6.31
C ILE A 62 -11.52 10.62 -7.59
N LEU A 63 -10.68 11.20 -8.46
CA LEU A 63 -11.15 11.88 -9.66
C LEU A 63 -11.84 10.91 -10.65
N PRO A 64 -11.24 9.77 -11.03
CA PRO A 64 -11.94 8.77 -11.84
C PRO A 64 -13.25 8.25 -11.22
N PHE A 65 -13.29 8.08 -9.90
CA PHE A 65 -14.49 7.66 -9.19
C PHE A 65 -15.63 8.68 -9.34
N VAL A 66 -15.36 9.95 -9.02
CA VAL A 66 -16.36 11.03 -9.09
C VAL A 66 -16.83 11.26 -10.53
N LEU A 67 -15.92 11.30 -11.50
CA LEU A 67 -16.29 11.51 -12.90
C LEU A 67 -17.24 10.43 -13.42
N ARG A 68 -17.05 9.17 -13.03
CA ARG A 68 -17.97 8.08 -13.40
C ARG A 68 -19.35 8.24 -12.77
N GLN A 69 -19.43 8.72 -11.53
CA GLN A 69 -20.73 8.98 -10.89
C GLN A 69 -21.48 10.11 -11.59
N LEU A 70 -20.78 11.18 -11.99
CA LEU A 70 -21.38 12.31 -12.72
C LEU A 70 -21.86 11.93 -14.12
N LEU A 71 -21.15 11.02 -14.81
CA LEU A 71 -21.56 10.53 -16.14
C LEU A 71 -22.72 9.52 -16.09
N ALA A 72 -22.97 8.91 -14.92
CA ALA A 72 -24.06 7.96 -14.71
C ALA A 72 -25.33 8.62 -14.16
N ALA A 73 -25.27 9.92 -13.86
CA ALA A 73 -26.39 10.76 -13.41
C ALA A 73 -27.16 11.33 -14.61
#